data_AF-A0A0S4LBW9-F1
#
_entry.id   AF-A0A0S4LBW9-F1
#
_cell.length_a   1.000
_cell.length_b   1.000
_cell.length_c   1.000
_cell.angle_alpha   90.00
_cell.angle_beta   90.00
_cell.angle_gamma   90.00
#
_symmetry.space_group_name_H-M   'P 1'
#
loop_
_entity.id
_entity.type
_entity.pdbx_description
1 polymer ?
#
loop_
_entity_poly.entity_id
_entity_poly.type
_entity_poly.pdbx_seq_one_letter_code
_entity_poly.pdbx_strand_id
1 'polypeptide(L)'
;MPVATSTDGNRTEGRQGVSHVLGVTLLAKSTALFCLFFLGSLGMELAFPSDSALAEPTVSQPSGKLKGNILRGREIFNGKGVCYYCHGIDGYIGRPPRLAADTAALIAKLNPPPTDLRNPEVQRLKTNQERSRAIREGHPGTGMFPDHTMTDQDLADTLIYLALIRKDPHPEQ
;
A
#
# COMPACT_ATOMS: atom_id res chain seq x y z
N MET A 1 26.66 -1.29 -58.86
CA MET A 1 27.98 -0.81 -58.37
C MET A 1 28.11 -1.22 -56.91
N PRO A 2 28.92 -2.23 -56.57
CA PRO A 2 29.20 -2.63 -55.19
C PRO A 2 30.52 -2.01 -54.70
N VAL A 3 30.62 -1.69 -53.41
CA VAL A 3 31.90 -1.64 -52.69
C VAL A 3 31.70 -2.29 -51.32
N ALA A 4 32.20 -3.52 -51.21
CA ALA A 4 32.68 -4.12 -49.97
C ALA A 4 34.01 -3.40 -49.58
N THR A 5 34.45 -3.33 -48.33
CA THR A 5 35.08 -4.40 -47.52
C THR A 5 35.42 -3.79 -46.14
N SER A 6 35.24 -4.50 -45.01
CA SER A 6 36.24 -5.36 -44.33
C SER A 6 37.48 -4.56 -43.86
N THR A 7 37.94 -4.57 -42.61
CA THR A 7 38.47 -5.66 -41.76
C THR A 7 38.91 -5.01 -40.42
N ASP A 8 38.60 -5.57 -39.25
CA ASP A 8 39.36 -6.58 -38.47
C ASP A 8 40.42 -6.00 -37.49
N GLY A 9 40.63 -6.69 -36.35
CA GLY A 9 41.75 -6.48 -35.42
C GLY A 9 41.32 -6.27 -33.95
N ASN A 10 40.94 -7.32 -33.19
CA ASN A 10 41.81 -8.24 -32.43
C ASN A 10 42.39 -7.60 -31.13
N ARG A 11 41.82 -7.88 -29.94
CA ARG A 11 42.19 -8.94 -28.96
C ARG A 11 43.52 -8.71 -28.23
N THR A 12 43.49 -8.75 -26.89
CA THR A 12 44.43 -9.40 -25.94
C THR A 12 44.15 -8.85 -24.53
N GLU A 13 43.63 -9.66 -23.60
CA GLU A 13 44.33 -10.52 -22.61
C GLU A 13 44.64 -9.83 -21.26
N GLY A 14 44.51 -10.61 -20.17
CA GLY A 14 44.97 -10.27 -18.82
C GLY A 14 43.90 -10.58 -17.74
N ARG A 15 43.66 -11.84 -17.34
CA ARG A 15 44.45 -12.70 -16.43
C ARG A 15 44.36 -12.31 -14.93
N GLN A 16 43.54 -13.09 -14.21
CA GLN A 16 43.77 -13.75 -12.92
C GLN A 16 44.43 -12.99 -11.74
N GLY A 17 43.73 -13.00 -10.59
CA GLY A 17 44.30 -12.83 -9.25
C GLY A 17 43.45 -13.59 -8.23
N VAL A 18 44.09 -14.50 -7.47
CA VAL A 18 43.51 -15.52 -6.59
C VAL A 18 43.70 -15.13 -5.12
N SER A 19 42.72 -15.50 -4.28
CA SER A 19 42.67 -15.80 -2.83
C SER A 19 43.66 -15.20 -1.82
N HIS A 20 43.16 -14.83 -0.63
CA HIS A 20 43.50 -15.37 0.71
C HIS A 20 42.83 -14.47 1.80
N VAL A 21 41.90 -14.95 2.65
CA VAL A 21 42.05 -15.73 3.91
C VAL A 21 42.29 -14.86 5.17
N LEU A 22 41.41 -15.06 6.16
CA LEU A 22 41.59 -14.99 7.64
C LEU A 22 41.36 -13.68 8.44
N GLY A 23 40.58 -13.86 9.53
CA GLY A 23 40.63 -13.11 10.80
C GLY A 23 39.53 -12.04 10.91
N VAL A 24 38.70 -11.94 11.95
CA VAL A 24 38.94 -12.21 13.37
C VAL A 24 37.62 -12.59 14.08
N THR A 25 37.65 -13.72 14.79
CA THR A 25 36.75 -14.10 15.89
C THR A 25 37.09 -13.35 17.17
N LEU A 26 36.10 -12.77 17.88
CA LEU A 26 36.03 -12.76 19.35
C LEU A 26 34.63 -12.27 19.78
N LEU A 27 33.73 -13.17 20.21
CA LEU A 27 33.39 -13.49 21.61
C LEU A 27 33.05 -12.28 22.49
N ALA A 28 31.79 -12.22 22.93
CA ALA A 28 31.46 -12.23 24.37
C ALA A 28 29.95 -12.50 24.57
N LYS A 29 29.64 -13.74 24.93
CA LYS A 29 28.45 -14.09 25.72
C LYS A 29 28.75 -13.73 27.18
N SER A 30 27.78 -13.22 27.93
CA SER A 30 27.59 -13.40 29.39
C SER A 30 26.70 -12.28 29.94
N THR A 31 25.82 -12.45 30.90
CA THR A 31 25.17 -13.59 31.58
C THR A 31 24.11 -12.92 32.45
N ALA A 32 22.92 -13.52 32.53
CA ALA A 32 21.97 -13.20 33.58
C ALA A 32 22.59 -13.45 34.96
N LEU A 33 22.35 -12.59 35.96
CA LEU A 33 22.31 -13.03 37.36
C LEU A 33 21.69 -11.98 38.31
N PHE A 34 20.63 -12.44 38.99
CA PHE A 34 20.29 -12.27 40.41
C PHE A 34 20.00 -10.85 40.95
N CYS A 35 18.77 -10.59 41.39
CA CYS A 35 18.15 -11.02 42.67
C CYS A 35 18.79 -10.41 43.91
N LEU A 36 17.93 -9.77 44.71
CA LEU A 36 18.06 -9.36 46.12
C LEU A 36 18.71 -7.99 46.39
N PHE A 37 17.88 -6.95 46.42
CA PHE A 37 18.02 -5.92 47.44
C PHE A 37 16.91 -6.07 48.47
N PHE A 38 17.37 -5.94 49.70
CA PHE A 38 16.80 -6.46 50.92
C PHE A 38 15.62 -5.64 51.47
N LEU A 39 14.87 -6.36 52.30
CA LEU A 39 13.80 -5.96 53.20
C LEU A 39 13.99 -4.60 53.89
N GLY A 40 12.89 -3.85 53.95
CA GLY A 40 12.33 -3.40 55.22
C GLY A 40 12.69 -1.99 55.66
N SER A 41 11.70 -1.09 55.64
CA SER A 41 11.21 -0.54 56.91
C SER A 41 9.86 0.17 56.76
N LEU A 42 9.12 0.06 57.85
CA LEU A 42 7.83 0.59 58.24
C LEU A 42 7.65 2.10 57.95
N GLY A 43 6.43 2.50 57.53
CA GLY A 43 5.87 3.78 57.97
C GLY A 43 5.23 4.68 56.90
N MET A 44 3.97 5.01 57.20
CA MET A 44 3.21 6.18 56.73
C MET A 44 2.32 5.98 55.48
N GLU A 45 1.12 5.48 55.75
CA GLU A 45 -0.08 5.85 55.00
C GLU A 45 -0.18 7.38 54.91
N LEU A 46 -0.10 7.90 53.69
CA LEU A 46 -0.68 9.19 53.36
C LEU A 46 -1.89 8.91 52.47
N ALA A 47 -3.07 8.94 53.10
CA ALA A 47 -4.34 8.99 52.42
C ALA A 47 -4.43 10.30 51.63
N PHE A 48 -4.22 10.23 50.31
CA PHE A 48 -4.59 11.30 49.40
C PHE A 48 -6.07 11.15 49.03
N PRO A 49 -6.93 12.12 49.34
CA PRO A 49 -8.30 12.11 48.84
C PRO A 49 -8.28 12.23 47.31
N SER A 50 -8.96 11.28 46.65
CA SER A 50 -9.17 11.28 45.21
C SER A 50 -10.16 12.38 44.86
N ASP A 51 -9.64 13.51 44.38
CA ASP A 51 -10.47 14.56 43.80
C ASP A 51 -10.70 14.27 42.31
N SER A 52 -11.92 13.84 42.03
CA SER A 52 -12.69 14.07 40.81
C SER A 52 -11.95 13.91 39.48
N ALA A 53 -12.08 12.70 38.94
CA ALA A 53 -11.92 12.37 37.54
C ALA A 53 -12.50 13.47 36.63
N LEU A 54 -11.62 14.25 36.02
CA LEU A 54 -11.90 14.91 34.76
C LEU A 54 -11.99 13.75 33.76
N ALA A 55 -13.22 13.31 33.52
CA ALA A 55 -13.53 12.36 32.47
C ALA A 55 -13.00 12.96 31.17
N GLU A 56 -11.81 12.52 30.75
CA GLU A 56 -11.45 12.63 29.36
C GLU A 56 -12.62 12.03 28.57
N PRO A 57 -13.08 12.70 27.50
CA PRO A 57 -14.03 12.08 26.60
C PRO A 57 -13.29 10.88 26.04
N THR A 58 -13.56 9.71 26.60
CA THR A 58 -13.31 8.44 25.96
C THR A 58 -14.18 8.51 24.72
N VAL A 59 -13.61 9.05 23.64
CA VAL A 59 -14.07 8.82 22.29
C VAL A 59 -14.07 7.31 22.21
N SER A 60 -15.26 6.76 22.41
CA SER A 60 -15.54 5.35 22.23
C SER A 60 -15.29 5.11 20.76
N GLN A 61 -14.03 4.81 20.43
CA GLN A 61 -13.62 4.39 19.11
C GLN A 61 -14.52 3.21 18.76
N PRO A 62 -15.38 3.31 17.73
CA PRO A 62 -16.06 2.14 17.25
C PRO A 62 -14.99 1.26 16.60
N SER A 63 -14.39 0.36 17.39
CA SER A 63 -13.54 -0.73 16.89
C SER A 63 -14.34 -1.77 16.11
N GLY A 64 -15.61 -1.51 15.82
CA GLY A 64 -16.37 -2.22 14.80
C GLY A 64 -15.84 -1.81 13.43
N LYS A 65 -14.94 -2.61 12.86
CA LYS A 65 -14.54 -2.52 11.45
C LYS A 65 -15.81 -2.29 10.61
N LEU A 66 -15.92 -1.11 9.97
CA LEU A 66 -17.12 -0.73 9.22
C LEU A 66 -17.50 -1.84 8.25
N LYS A 67 -18.77 -2.25 8.26
CA LYS A 67 -19.28 -3.25 7.32
C LYS A 67 -19.55 -2.55 5.98
N GLY A 68 -18.80 -2.92 4.95
CA GLY A 68 -19.00 -2.38 3.61
C GLY A 68 -20.28 -2.90 2.94
N ASN A 69 -20.84 -2.10 2.04
CA ASN A 69 -21.94 -2.42 1.15
C ASN A 69 -21.44 -2.45 -0.30
N ILE A 70 -21.54 -3.62 -0.95
CA ILE A 70 -21.05 -3.86 -2.31
C ILE A 70 -21.75 -2.96 -3.34
N LEU A 71 -23.07 -2.80 -3.25
CA LEU A 71 -23.84 -2.01 -4.23
C LEU A 71 -23.47 -0.52 -4.12
N ARG A 72 -23.36 -0.01 -2.89
CA ARG A 72 -22.86 1.34 -2.63
C ARG A 72 -21.42 1.52 -3.12
N GLY A 73 -20.57 0.53 -2.89
CA GLY A 73 -19.19 0.55 -3.39
C GLY A 73 -19.12 0.63 -4.92
N ARG A 74 -20.03 -0.05 -5.62
CA ARG A 74 -20.15 0.06 -7.08
C ARG A 74 -20.60 1.45 -7.52
N GLU A 75 -21.60 2.04 -6.86
CA GLU A 75 -22.07 3.41 -7.13
C GLU A 75 -20.95 4.44 -6.91
N ILE A 76 -20.17 4.28 -5.85
CA ILE A 76 -19.05 5.17 -5.55
C ILE A 76 -17.95 5.00 -6.60
N PHE A 77 -17.55 3.77 -6.92
CA PHE A 77 -16.50 3.48 -7.89
C PHE A 77 -16.81 4.04 -9.29
N ASN A 78 -18.04 3.87 -9.76
CA ASN A 78 -18.51 4.32 -11.08
C ASN A 78 -19.16 5.72 -11.06
N GLY A 79 -19.02 6.45 -9.96
CA GLY A 79 -19.73 7.71 -9.74
C GLY A 79 -18.92 8.63 -8.84
N LYS A 80 -19.33 8.76 -7.57
CA LYS A 80 -18.79 9.75 -6.62
C LYS A 80 -17.26 9.77 -6.57
N GLY A 81 -16.62 8.60 -6.47
CA GLY A 81 -15.16 8.48 -6.34
C GLY A 81 -14.40 8.53 -7.67
N VAL A 82 -15.10 8.68 -8.80
CA VAL A 82 -14.57 8.81 -10.17
C VAL A 82 -13.48 7.80 -10.57
N CYS A 83 -13.39 6.67 -9.86
CA CYS A 83 -12.33 5.67 -10.02
C CYS A 83 -12.34 5.09 -11.44
N TYR A 84 -13.54 4.89 -11.98
CA TYR A 84 -13.80 4.35 -13.31
C TYR A 84 -13.27 5.20 -14.47
N TYR A 85 -12.94 6.48 -14.27
CA TYR A 85 -12.35 7.31 -15.33
C TYR A 85 -11.01 6.74 -15.79
N CYS A 86 -10.19 6.29 -14.84
CA CYS A 86 -8.86 5.75 -15.12
C CYS A 86 -8.83 4.22 -15.09
N HIS A 87 -9.63 3.59 -14.23
CA HIS A 87 -9.65 2.13 -14.07
C HIS A 87 -10.76 1.43 -14.89
N GLY A 88 -11.57 2.19 -15.62
CA GLY A 88 -12.68 1.69 -16.43
C GLY A 88 -13.94 1.34 -15.64
N ILE A 89 -15.07 1.22 -16.33
CA ILE A 89 -16.36 0.85 -15.72
C ILE A 89 -16.22 -0.51 -15.05
N ASP A 90 -16.56 -0.60 -13.76
CA ASP A 90 -16.41 -1.79 -12.92
C ASP A 90 -14.99 -2.39 -12.89
N GLY A 91 -13.98 -1.54 -13.11
CA GLY A 91 -12.58 -1.93 -13.12
C GLY A 91 -12.13 -2.60 -14.42
N TYR A 92 -12.98 -2.67 -15.45
CA TYR A 92 -12.57 -3.15 -16.76
C TYR A 92 -11.76 -2.08 -17.47
N ILE A 93 -10.44 -2.17 -17.39
CA ILE A 93 -9.53 -1.14 -17.91
C ILE A 93 -9.73 -0.83 -19.40
N GLY A 94 -10.21 -1.80 -20.20
CA GLY A 94 -10.57 -1.62 -21.61
C GLY A 94 -11.97 -1.06 -21.87
N ARG A 95 -12.75 -0.74 -20.82
CA ARG A 95 -14.10 -0.16 -20.91
C ARG A 95 -14.17 1.18 -20.16
N PRO A 96 -13.44 2.22 -20.60
CA PRO A 96 -13.56 3.54 -20.00
C PRO A 96 -14.97 4.12 -20.24
N PRO A 97 -15.44 5.01 -19.37
CA PRO A 97 -16.65 5.77 -19.66
C PRO A 97 -16.45 6.71 -20.85
N ARG A 98 -17.53 7.32 -21.33
CA ARG A 98 -17.42 8.40 -22.32
C ARG A 98 -16.77 9.62 -21.66
N LEU A 99 -15.52 9.89 -22.03
CA LEU A 99 -14.75 11.05 -21.61
C LEU A 99 -14.60 12.05 -22.75
N ALA A 100 -14.30 13.30 -22.42
CA ALA A 100 -13.83 14.27 -23.41
C ALA A 100 -12.52 13.77 -24.05
N ALA A 101 -12.30 14.09 -25.32
CA ALA A 101 -11.20 13.52 -26.10
C ALA A 101 -9.81 13.89 -25.53
N ASP A 102 -9.68 15.11 -25.03
CA ASP A 102 -8.47 15.60 -24.34
C ASP A 102 -8.20 14.84 -23.04
N THR A 103 -9.24 14.60 -22.23
CA THR A 103 -9.16 13.84 -20.98
C THR A 103 -8.74 12.40 -21.25
N ALA A 104 -9.35 11.73 -22.24
CA ALA A 104 -8.98 10.39 -22.64
C ALA A 104 -7.51 10.33 -23.13
N ALA A 105 -7.08 11.32 -23.92
CA ALA A 105 -5.71 11.40 -24.40
C ALA A 105 -4.69 11.65 -23.29
N LEU A 106 -5.05 12.41 -22.25
CA LEU A 106 -4.20 12.61 -21.06
C LEU A 106 -4.07 11.31 -20.25
N ILE A 107 -5.18 10.61 -19.99
CA ILE A 107 -5.18 9.33 -19.26
C ILE A 107 -4.33 8.29 -20.00
N ALA A 108 -4.44 8.21 -21.33
CA ALA A 108 -3.66 7.29 -22.15
C ALA A 108 -2.14 7.55 -22.12
N LYS A 109 -1.71 8.74 -21.70
CA LYS A 109 -0.29 9.12 -21.58
C LYS A 109 0.27 9.00 -20.18
N LEU A 110 -0.54 8.60 -19.18
CA LEU A 110 -0.07 8.41 -17.82
C LEU A 110 1.05 7.36 -17.77
N ASN A 111 2.13 7.70 -17.07
CA ASN A 111 3.26 6.81 -16.83
C ASN A 111 3.61 6.82 -15.34
N PRO A 112 3.41 5.71 -14.60
CA PRO A 112 2.89 4.43 -15.08
C PRO A 112 1.40 4.52 -15.47
N PRO A 113 0.91 3.62 -16.34
CA PRO A 113 -0.51 3.54 -16.65
C PRO A 113 -1.33 3.08 -15.42
N PRO A 114 -2.64 3.37 -15.37
CA PRO A 114 -3.52 2.82 -14.34
C PRO A 114 -3.40 1.29 -14.26
N THR A 115 -3.33 0.75 -13.04
CA THR A 115 -3.28 -0.70 -12.84
C THR A 115 -4.63 -1.34 -13.14
N ASP A 116 -4.62 -2.52 -13.75
CA ASP A 116 -5.80 -3.37 -13.89
C ASP A 116 -6.24 -3.90 -12.51
N LEU A 117 -7.38 -3.42 -12.03
CA LEU A 117 -7.91 -3.76 -10.71
C LEU A 117 -8.56 -5.15 -10.64
N ARG A 118 -8.75 -5.81 -11.78
CA ARG A 118 -9.37 -7.14 -11.89
C ARG A 118 -8.33 -8.24 -12.05
N ASN A 119 -7.13 -7.90 -12.53
CA ASN A 119 -6.01 -8.83 -12.60
C ASN A 119 -5.20 -8.83 -11.27
N PRO A 120 -5.25 -9.89 -10.45
CA PRO A 120 -4.55 -9.93 -9.17
C PRO A 120 -3.02 -10.03 -9.30
N GLU A 121 -2.50 -10.54 -10.42
CA GLU A 121 -1.06 -10.76 -10.65
C GLU A 121 -0.29 -9.45 -10.78
N VAL A 122 -0.92 -8.41 -11.33
CA VAL A 122 -0.30 -7.09 -11.51
C VAL A 122 -0.51 -6.16 -10.31
N GLN A 123 -1.34 -6.55 -9.33
CA GLN A 123 -1.66 -5.71 -8.19
C GLN A 123 -0.60 -5.79 -7.09
N ARG A 124 0.05 -4.65 -6.83
CA ARG A 124 1.09 -4.52 -5.80
C ARG A 124 0.54 -4.38 -4.38
N LEU A 125 -0.59 -3.67 -4.21
CA LEU A 125 -1.21 -3.46 -2.89
C LEU A 125 -1.95 -4.73 -2.46
N LYS A 126 -1.54 -5.35 -1.35
CA LYS A 126 -2.06 -6.66 -0.92
C LYS A 126 -3.14 -6.55 0.15
N THR A 127 -3.14 -5.46 0.92
CA THR A 127 -4.06 -5.27 2.05
C THR A 127 -5.09 -4.18 1.78
N ASN A 128 -6.23 -4.24 2.49
CA ASN A 128 -7.21 -3.17 2.46
C ASN A 128 -6.67 -1.87 3.08
N GLN A 129 -5.72 -1.94 4.02
CA GLN A 129 -5.08 -0.77 4.60
C GLN A 129 -4.23 -0.01 3.57
N GLU A 130 -3.41 -0.73 2.80
CA GLU A 130 -2.62 -0.13 1.71
C GLU A 130 -3.53 0.49 0.64
N ARG A 131 -4.62 -0.20 0.29
CA ARG A 131 -5.60 0.31 -0.68
C ARG A 131 -6.35 1.54 -0.16
N SER A 132 -6.77 1.54 1.11
CA SER A 132 -7.39 2.71 1.74
C SER A 132 -6.46 3.91 1.73
N ARG A 133 -5.18 3.68 2.01
CA ARG A 133 -4.16 4.72 1.98
C ARG A 133 -4.00 5.28 0.58
N ALA A 134 -3.84 4.42 -0.42
CA ALA A 134 -3.70 4.84 -1.82
C ALA A 134 -4.92 5.63 -2.34
N ILE A 135 -6.14 5.28 -1.91
CA ILE A 135 -7.35 6.04 -2.28
C ILE A 135 -7.36 7.41 -1.60
N ARG A 136 -7.10 7.46 -0.29
CA ARG A 136 -7.16 8.71 0.48
C ARG A 136 -6.04 9.69 0.17
N GLU A 137 -4.84 9.17 -0.05
CA GLU A 137 -3.59 9.94 -0.18
C GLU A 137 -3.08 9.98 -1.62
N GLY A 138 -3.76 9.31 -2.55
CA GLY A 138 -3.27 9.06 -3.89
C GLY A 138 -2.16 8.01 -3.90
N HIS A 139 -1.66 7.72 -5.10
CA HIS A 139 -0.50 6.85 -5.28
C HIS A 139 0.69 7.67 -5.82
N PRO A 140 1.69 7.98 -4.97
CA PRO A 140 2.81 8.84 -5.35
C PRO A 140 3.53 8.38 -6.62
N GLY A 141 3.87 9.34 -7.49
CA GLY A 141 4.53 9.06 -8.77
C GLY A 141 3.61 8.49 -9.86
N THR A 142 2.29 8.56 -9.67
CA THR A 142 1.29 8.13 -10.67
C THR A 142 0.22 9.20 -10.89
N GLY A 143 -0.69 8.97 -11.84
CA GLY A 143 -1.86 9.82 -12.06
C GLY A 143 -2.99 9.63 -11.04
N MET A 144 -2.84 8.79 -10.02
CA MET A 144 -3.86 8.55 -8.99
C MET A 144 -3.75 9.61 -7.89
N PHE A 145 -4.53 10.67 -8.01
CA PHE A 145 -4.60 11.76 -7.03
C PHE A 145 -5.36 11.35 -5.75
N PRO A 146 -5.13 12.04 -4.62
CA PRO A 146 -5.89 11.84 -3.38
C PRO A 146 -7.39 12.11 -3.55
N ASP A 147 -8.24 11.29 -2.93
CA ASP A 147 -9.66 11.60 -2.72
C ASP A 147 -9.95 11.84 -1.22
N HIS A 148 -10.12 13.11 -0.86
CA HIS A 148 -10.48 13.54 0.50
C HIS A 148 -11.99 13.73 0.69
N THR A 149 -12.80 13.47 -0.34
CA THR A 149 -14.27 13.67 -0.32
C THR A 149 -15.03 12.41 0.10
N MET A 150 -14.35 11.25 0.10
CA MET A 150 -14.89 9.98 0.57
C MET A 150 -14.94 9.91 2.10
N THR A 151 -16.12 9.57 2.63
CA THR A 151 -16.27 9.23 4.04
C THR A 151 -15.61 7.88 4.36
N ASP A 152 -15.43 7.56 5.64
CA ASP A 152 -14.92 6.26 6.07
C ASP A 152 -15.81 5.11 5.59
N GLN A 153 -17.14 5.32 5.59
CA GLN A 153 -18.09 4.35 5.07
C GLN A 153 -17.99 4.21 3.54
N ASP A 154 -17.85 5.31 2.80
CA ASP A 154 -17.65 5.24 1.34
C ASP A 154 -16.40 4.42 1.00
N LEU A 155 -15.33 4.59 1.78
CA LEU A 155 -14.10 3.85 1.60
C LEU A 155 -14.28 2.36 1.95
N ALA A 156 -14.98 2.04 3.03
CA ALA A 156 -15.31 0.66 3.39
C ALA A 156 -16.15 -0.05 2.31
N ASP A 157 -17.16 0.65 1.77
CA ASP A 157 -18.01 0.19 0.69
C ASP A 157 -17.20 -0.04 -0.60
N THR A 158 -16.33 0.91 -0.95
CA THR A 158 -15.45 0.80 -2.11
C THR A 158 -14.47 -0.37 -1.97
N LEU A 159 -13.88 -0.58 -0.79
CA LEU A 159 -12.93 -1.67 -0.57
C LEU A 159 -13.57 -3.06 -0.69
N ILE A 160 -14.81 -3.24 -0.19
CA ILE A 160 -15.51 -4.53 -0.35
C ILE A 160 -15.91 -4.75 -1.81
N TYR A 161 -16.27 -3.69 -2.54
CA TYR A 161 -16.53 -3.78 -3.97
C TYR A 161 -15.26 -4.14 -4.77
N LEU A 162 -14.13 -3.51 -4.46
CA LEU A 162 -12.83 -3.87 -5.04
C LEU A 162 -12.49 -5.34 -4.77
N ALA A 163 -12.81 -5.86 -3.59
CA ALA A 163 -12.60 -7.27 -3.26
C ALA A 163 -13.47 -8.21 -4.11
N LEU A 164 -14.71 -7.81 -4.43
CA LEU A 164 -15.60 -8.56 -5.32
C LEU A 164 -15.02 -8.64 -6.74
N ILE A 165 -14.70 -7.50 -7.36
CA ILE A 165 -14.28 -7.46 -8.78
C ILE A 165 -12.92 -8.12 -9.05
N ARG A 166 -12.14 -8.40 -8.00
CA ARG A 166 -10.88 -9.17 -8.07
C ARG A 166 -11.07 -10.68 -8.07
N LYS A 167 -12.13 -11.16 -7.42
CA LYS A 167 -12.42 -12.61 -7.32
C LYS A 167 -13.05 -13.14 -8.60
N ASP A 168 -13.76 -12.29 -9.30
CA ASP A 168 -14.37 -12.61 -10.57
C ASP A 168 -13.81 -11.65 -11.62
N PRO A 169 -12.72 -12.01 -12.32
CA PRO A 169 -12.14 -11.14 -13.34
C PRO A 169 -13.05 -11.01 -14.58
N HIS A 170 -14.06 -11.88 -14.78
CA HIS A 170 -14.91 -11.91 -15.99
C HIS A 170 -16.38 -12.34 -15.75
N PRO A 171 -17.20 -11.66 -14.92
CA PRO A 171 -18.59 -12.00 -14.58
C PRO A 171 -19.57 -11.98 -15.76
N GLU A 172 -19.18 -11.43 -16.91
CA GLU A 172 -20.04 -11.27 -18.10
C GLU A 172 -19.45 -11.93 -19.35
N GLN A 173 -18.71 -13.04 -19.19
CA GLN A 173 -18.55 -14.03 -20.25
C GLN A 173 -19.59 -15.14 -20.09
#